data_AF-A0A2W5R5N8-F1
#
_entry.id   AF-A0A2W5R5N8-F1
#
_cell.length_a   1.000
_cell.length_b   1.000
_cell.length_c   1.000
_cell.angle_alpha   90.00
_cell.angle_beta   90.00
_cell.angle_gamma   90.00
#
_symmetry.space_group_name_H-M   'P 1'
#
loop_
_entity.id
_entity.type
_entity.pdbx_description
1 polymer ?
#
loop_
_entity_poly.entity_id
_entity_poly.type
_entity_poly.pdbx_seq_one_letter_code
_entity_poly.pdbx_strand_id
1 'polypeptide(L)'
;MKDWLRPGQMVVCIDDDWSSGNCVESRRPVPVAGCVYVIADVGEHGGGFYLLLEEMGGGIWFLSSHFRPVRPTSLDCLTHLLAPSDALEPVQ
;
A
#
# COMPACT_ATOMS: atom_id res chain seq x y z
N MET A 1 -2.20 16.49 10.90
CA MET A 1 -2.54 15.06 10.80
C MET A 1 -2.53 14.71 9.31
N LYS A 2 -1.98 13.58 8.87
CA LYS A 2 -2.06 13.19 7.44
C LYS A 2 -3.50 12.73 7.17
N ASP A 3 -4.30 13.56 6.51
CA ASP A 3 -5.76 13.37 6.32
C ASP A 3 -6.19 12.04 5.68
N TRP A 4 -5.24 11.28 5.14
CA TRP A 4 -5.53 10.00 4.52
C TRP A 4 -5.53 8.84 5.52
N LEU A 5 -4.72 8.84 6.59
CA LEU A 5 -4.52 7.71 7.49
C LEU A 5 -5.77 7.39 8.31
N ARG A 6 -6.44 6.27 8.00
CA ARG A 6 -7.62 5.82 8.74
C ARG A 6 -7.77 4.29 8.72
N PRO A 7 -8.35 3.68 9.77
CA PRO A 7 -8.76 2.28 9.75
C PRO A 7 -9.65 1.94 8.54
N GLY A 8 -9.54 0.70 8.04
CA GLY A 8 -10.24 0.20 6.85
C GLY A 8 -9.70 0.70 5.51
N GLN A 9 -8.69 1.57 5.51
CA GLN A 9 -8.07 2.03 4.28
C GLN A 9 -7.04 1.03 3.75
N MET A 10 -7.09 0.76 2.45
CA MET A 10 -6.08 -0.01 1.74
C MET A 10 -4.83 0.84 1.48
N VAL A 11 -3.67 0.29 1.79
CA VAL A 11 -2.37 0.89 1.56
C VAL A 11 -1.44 -0.08 0.87
N VAL A 12 -0.58 0.44 0.01
CA VAL A 12 0.52 -0.33 -0.58
C VAL A 12 1.79 -0.07 0.20
N CYS A 13 2.52 -1.12 0.55
CA CYS A 13 3.88 -0.99 1.07
C CYS A 13 4.80 -0.57 -0.08
N ILE A 14 5.52 0.52 0.07
CA ILE A 14 6.43 1.08 -0.95
C ILE A 14 7.91 0.87 -0.59
N ASP A 15 8.19 0.42 0.62
CA ASP A 15 9.54 0.25 1.16
C ASP A 15 9.50 -0.85 2.23
N ASP A 16 10.19 -1.96 1.98
CA ASP A 16 10.32 -3.09 2.89
C ASP A 16 11.70 -3.18 3.56
N ASP A 17 12.46 -2.08 3.55
CA ASP A 17 13.64 -1.95 4.39
C ASP A 17 13.26 -1.72 5.86
N TRP A 18 13.04 -2.82 6.57
CA TRP A 18 12.77 -2.83 8.01
C TRP A 18 14.05 -2.90 8.86
N SER A 19 15.23 -2.75 8.25
CA SER A 19 16.53 -2.94 8.91
C SER A 19 16.89 -1.84 9.92
N SER A 20 16.27 -0.66 9.81
CA SER A 20 16.43 0.44 10.75
C SER A 20 15.58 0.26 12.02
N GLY A 21 15.94 -0.73 12.83
CA GLY A 21 15.96 -0.58 14.29
C GLY A 21 14.63 -0.60 15.08
N ASN A 22 13.48 -1.02 14.56
CA ASN A 22 12.27 -1.19 15.40
C ASN A 22 11.30 -2.31 14.98
N CYS A 23 11.60 -3.11 13.97
CA CYS A 23 10.76 -4.27 13.61
C CYS A 23 11.43 -5.58 14.03
N VAL A 24 11.16 -5.91 15.29
CA VAL A 24 10.80 -7.24 15.83
C VAL A 24 11.53 -8.44 15.22
N GLU A 25 12.23 -9.18 16.10
CA GLU A 25 12.52 -10.62 16.05
C GLU A 25 12.17 -11.30 14.71
N SER A 26 13.19 -11.78 14.02
CA SER A 26 13.26 -12.43 12.69
C SER A 26 12.27 -13.57 12.37
N ARG A 27 11.21 -13.75 13.15
CA ARG A 27 10.16 -14.77 13.00
C ARG A 27 8.77 -14.22 12.69
N ARG A 28 8.56 -12.90 12.75
CA ARG A 28 7.24 -12.32 12.45
C ARG A 28 7.14 -11.86 11.00
N PRO A 29 5.98 -12.01 10.35
CA PRO A 29 5.77 -11.49 9.01
C PRO A 29 5.92 -9.97 9.00
N VAL A 30 6.65 -9.44 8.01
CA VAL A 30 6.78 -8.00 7.76
C VAL A 30 6.12 -7.65 6.42
N PRO A 31 5.62 -6.42 6.25
CA PRO A 31 5.06 -5.96 4.99
C PRO A 31 6.11 -5.97 3.89
N VAL A 32 5.72 -6.45 2.71
CA VAL A 32 6.59 -6.60 1.53
C VAL A 32 6.28 -5.51 0.53
N ALA A 33 7.29 -4.92 -0.09
CA ALA A 33 7.10 -3.85 -1.06
C ALA A 33 6.25 -4.33 -2.24
N GLY A 34 5.29 -3.51 -2.67
CA GLY A 34 4.32 -3.81 -3.71
C GLY A 34 3.06 -4.56 -3.25
N CYS A 35 3.06 -5.12 -2.04
CA CYS A 35 1.86 -5.75 -1.47
C CYS A 35 0.90 -4.70 -0.88
N VAL A 36 -0.39 -5.02 -0.95
CA VAL A 36 -1.47 -4.21 -0.41
C VAL A 36 -1.93 -4.78 0.93
N TYR A 37 -2.23 -3.89 1.87
CA TYR A 37 -2.64 -4.19 3.23
C TYR A 37 -3.81 -3.31 3.65
N VAL A 38 -4.59 -3.76 4.63
CA VAL A 38 -5.65 -2.97 5.25
C VAL A 38 -5.18 -2.43 6.60
N ILE A 39 -5.35 -1.12 6.81
CA ILE A 39 -5.09 -0.50 8.13
C ILE A 39 -6.15 -0.98 9.12
N ALA A 40 -5.73 -1.69 10.15
CA ALA A 40 -6.57 -2.04 11.30
C ALA A 40 -6.69 -0.87 12.28
N ASP A 41 -5.59 -0.18 12.57
CA ASP A 41 -5.54 0.95 13.51
C ASP A 41 -4.40 1.92 13.20
N VAL A 42 -4.48 3.14 13.74
CA VAL A 42 -3.48 4.22 13.58
C VAL A 42 -3.07 4.76 14.94
N GLY A 43 -1.77 4.75 15.21
CA GLY A 43 -1.18 5.22 16.46
C GLY A 43 -0.15 6.31 16.22
N GLU A 44 0.06 7.18 17.22
CA GLU A 44 1.13 8.17 17.23
C GLU A 44 2.10 7.87 18.37
N HIS A 45 3.36 7.64 18.03
CA HIS A 45 4.41 7.30 18.99
C HIS A 45 5.73 7.96 18.59
N GLY A 46 6.47 8.55 19.53
CA GLY A 46 7.80 9.11 19.26
C GLY A 46 7.87 10.17 18.14
N GLY A 47 6.77 10.89 17.89
CA GLY A 47 6.68 11.90 16.82
C GLY A 47 6.42 11.34 15.41
N GLY A 48 6.14 10.04 15.29
CA GLY A 48 5.75 9.39 14.03
C GLY A 48 4.36 8.76 14.11
N PHE A 49 3.75 8.57 12.94
CA PHE A 49 2.50 7.81 12.80
C PHE A 49 2.81 6.37 12.41
N TYR A 50 2.14 5.44 13.09
CA TYR A 50 2.28 4.01 12.92
C TYR A 50 0.95 3.37 12.55
N LEU A 51 1.04 2.28 11.79
CA LEU A 51 -0.08 1.52 11.28
C LEU A 51 -0.07 0.12 11.88
N LEU A 52 -1.20 -0.31 12.40
CA LEU A 52 -1.49 -1.71 12.62
C LEU A 52 -2.15 -2.26 11.36
N LEU A 53 -1.72 -3.41 10.87
CA LEU A 53 -2.26 -4.03 9.64
C LEU A 53 -3.05 -5.30 9.99
N GLU A 54 -4.19 -5.50 9.34
CA GLU A 54 -5.09 -6.63 9.63
C GLU A 54 -4.42 -7.98 9.37
N GLU A 55 -3.69 -8.10 8.27
CA GLU A 55 -3.11 -9.35 7.77
C GLU A 55 -1.85 -9.79 8.53
N MET A 56 -1.30 -8.90 9.37
CA MET A 56 -0.03 -9.13 10.10
C MET A 56 -0.23 -9.79 11.48
N GLY A 57 -1.45 -10.22 11.81
CA GLY A 57 -1.73 -11.02 13.00
C GLY A 57 -1.82 -10.24 14.32
N GLY A 58 -1.98 -8.93 14.27
CA GLY A 58 -2.16 -8.07 15.45
C GLY A 58 -0.87 -7.89 16.28
N GLY A 59 -0.64 -6.67 16.78
CA GLY A 59 0.42 -6.38 17.75
C GLY A 59 1.78 -5.98 17.17
N ILE A 60 1.90 -5.68 15.87
CA ILE A 60 3.08 -5.03 15.29
C ILE A 60 2.65 -3.74 14.61
N TRP A 61 3.36 -2.67 14.93
CA TRP A 61 3.10 -1.33 14.43
C TRP A 61 4.18 -0.93 13.42
N PHE A 62 3.78 -0.55 12.22
CA PHE A 62 4.68 -0.20 11.12
C PHE A 62 4.68 1.29 10.84
N LEU A 63 5.85 1.85 10.54
CA LEU A 63 5.98 3.28 10.30
C LEU A 63 5.23 3.69 9.02
N SER A 64 4.31 4.65 9.13
CA SER A 64 3.45 5.05 8.01
C SER A 64 4.19 5.62 6.80
N SER A 65 5.47 6.00 6.93
CA SER A 65 6.29 6.48 5.81
C SER A 65 6.54 5.42 4.74
N HIS A 66 6.48 4.14 5.10
CA HIS A 66 6.66 2.98 4.22
C HIS A 66 5.41 2.65 3.40
N PHE A 67 4.32 3.41 3.58
CA PHE A 67 3.03 3.11 2.97
C PHE A 67 2.49 4.28 2.18
N ARG A 68 1.69 3.98 1.16
CA ARG A 68 0.91 4.96 0.42
C ARG A 68 -0.54 4.48 0.27
N PRO A 69 -1.52 5.40 0.24
CA PRO A 69 -2.90 5.03 0.04
C PRO A 69 -3.09 4.40 -1.35
N VAL A 70 -3.76 3.26 -1.41
CA VAL A 70 -4.24 2.73 -2.70
C VAL A 70 -5.32 3.68 -3.18
N ARG A 71 -5.07 4.31 -4.34
CA ARG A 71 -6.09 5.09 -5.02
C ARG A 71 -6.85 4.14 -5.95
N PRO A 72 -8.18 4.10 -5.91
CA PRO A 72 -8.94 3.41 -6.94
C PRO A 72 -8.65 4.12 -8.27
N THR A 73 -7.77 3.55 -9.09
CA THR A 73 -7.70 3.88 -10.50
C THR A 73 -8.86 3.19 -11.18
N SER A 74 -9.78 3.96 -11.78
CA SER A 74 -10.81 3.34 -12.60
C SER A 74 -10.15 2.55 -13.72
N LEU A 75 -10.49 1.28 -13.83
CA LEU A 75 -10.03 0.40 -14.91
C LEU A 75 -10.55 0.90 -16.27
N ASP A 76 -11.60 1.73 -16.27
CA ASP A 76 -12.11 2.44 -17.45
C ASP A 76 -11.05 3.33 -18.12
N CYS A 77 -10.03 3.78 -17.38
CA CYS A 77 -8.94 4.56 -17.97
C CYS A 77 -7.94 3.68 -18.74
N LEU A 78 -7.89 2.38 -18.46
CA LEU A 78 -6.96 1.43 -19.09
C LEU A 78 -7.58 0.71 -20.29
N THR A 79 -8.91 0.63 -20.39
CA THR A 79 -9.59 0.04 -21.55
C THR A 79 -9.27 0.79 -22.84
N HIS A 80 -9.06 2.11 -22.78
CA HIS A 80 -8.59 2.89 -23.94
C HIS A 80 -7.17 2.54 -24.42
N LEU A 81 -6.32 2.00 -23.54
CA LEU A 81 -4.94 1.58 -23.88
C LEU A 81 -4.87 0.13 -24.39
N LEU A 82 -5.87 -0.69 -24.06
CA LEU A 82 -5.96 -2.10 -24.45
C LEU A 82 -6.90 -2.33 -25.64
N ALA A 83 -7.63 -1.30 -26.07
CA ALA A 83 -8.40 -1.36 -27.30
C ALA A 83 -7.42 -1.61 -28.46
N PRO A 84 -7.57 -2.71 -29.24
CA PRO A 84 -6.78 -2.89 -30.44
C PRO A 84 -6.97 -1.66 -31.32
N SER A 85 -5.87 -1.05 -31.75
CA SER A 85 -5.91 0.05 -32.71
C SER A 85 -6.37 -0.53 -34.05
N ASP A 86 -7.68 -0.58 -34.26
CA ASP A 86 -8.28 -0.80 -35.58
C ASP A 86 -7.95 0.42 -36.45
N ALA A 87 -6.74 0.42 -37.01
CA ALA A 87 -6.32 1.45 -37.95
C ALA A 87 -5.29 0.90 -38.92
N LEU A 88 -5.70 -0.04 -39.77
CA LEU A 88 -5.21 -0.10 -41.15
C LEU A 88 -6.38 -0.52 -42.05
N GLU A 89 -7.11 0.48 -42.54
CA GLU A 89 -8.07 0.34 -43.63
C GLU A 89 -7.40 -0.35 -44.84
N PRO A 90 -8.14 -1.18 -45.62
CA PRO A 90 -7.60 -1.80 -46.82
C PRO A 90 -7.24 -0.72 -47.85
N VAL A 91 -5.97 -0.69 -48.24
CA VAL A 91 -5.47 0.11 -49.36
C VAL A 91 -6.21 -0.35 -50.61
N GLN A 92 -7.00 0.55 -51.21
CA GLN A 92 -7.69 0.34 -52.50
C GLN A 92 -6.70 0.22 -53.66
#